data_AF-N8WZ70-F1
#
_entry.id   AF-N8WZ70-F1
#
_cell.length_a   1.000
_cell.length_b   1.000
_cell.length_c   1.000
_cell.angle_alpha   90.00
_cell.angle_beta   90.00
_cell.angle_gamma   90.00
#
_symmetry.space_group_name_H-M   'P 1'
#
loop_
_entity.id
_entity.type
_entity.pdbx_description
1 polymer ?
#
loop_
_entity_poly.entity_id
_entity_poly.type
_entity_poly.pdbx_seq_one_letter_code
_entity_poly.pdbx_strand_id
1 'polypeptide(L)'
;MNKIIYSLILSCSTLSSFSFACDPASLDWEKFHKTYDLNKNNTFELNEFLKVKDFEPYPWPDDRQFQGKDKNIKLFNYLDENQDEKLTDDEIIKIYNVLPNPCANWPDKAWWKFW
;
A
#
# COMPACT_ATOMS: atom_id res chain seq x y z
N MET A 1 69.88 -2.50 0.27
CA MET A 1 69.34 -3.87 0.20
C MET A 1 67.97 -3.89 0.84
N ASN A 2 67.03 -4.46 0.11
CA ASN A 2 65.59 -4.20 0.15
C ASN A 2 64.90 -4.86 1.35
N LYS A 3 63.89 -4.19 1.91
CA LYS A 3 62.78 -4.89 2.56
C LYS A 3 61.49 -4.32 1.99
N ILE A 4 60.93 -5.07 1.06
CA ILE A 4 59.71 -4.76 0.33
C ILE A 4 58.54 -4.96 1.29
N ILE A 5 57.82 -3.88 1.59
CA ILE A 5 56.56 -3.91 2.32
C ILE A 5 55.49 -4.40 1.35
N TYR A 6 55.17 -5.70 1.38
CA TYR A 6 54.02 -6.22 0.64
C TYR A 6 52.76 -5.97 1.46
N SER A 7 52.06 -4.90 1.08
CA SER A 7 50.73 -4.55 1.56
C SER A 7 49.77 -5.69 1.17
N LEU A 8 49.25 -6.40 2.17
CA LEU A 8 48.24 -7.44 1.99
C LEU A 8 46.90 -6.74 1.77
N ILE A 9 46.57 -6.47 0.50
CA ILE A 9 45.28 -5.90 0.11
C ILE A 9 44.23 -6.96 0.40
N LEU A 10 43.53 -6.79 1.52
CA LEU A 10 42.37 -7.57 1.93
C LEU A 10 41.24 -7.27 0.95
N SER A 11 41.13 -8.05 -0.13
CA SER A 11 40.01 -7.98 -1.06
C SER A 11 38.77 -8.56 -0.39
N CYS A 12 38.11 -7.74 0.42
CA CYS A 12 36.78 -8.04 0.95
C CYS A 12 35.77 -7.79 -0.18
N SER A 13 35.56 -8.78 -1.04
CA SER A 13 34.44 -8.81 -1.98
C SER A 13 33.16 -8.96 -1.16
N THR A 14 32.61 -7.83 -0.70
CA THR A 14 31.25 -7.78 -0.17
C THR A 14 30.30 -8.15 -1.30
N LEU A 15 29.88 -9.41 -1.34
CA LEU A 15 28.66 -9.81 -2.04
C LEU A 15 27.52 -9.06 -1.36
N SER A 16 27.15 -7.89 -1.87
CA SER A 16 25.94 -7.19 -1.46
C SER A 16 24.77 -8.10 -1.80
N SER A 17 24.26 -8.79 -0.78
CA SER A 17 23.01 -9.50 -0.87
C SER A 17 21.92 -8.43 -0.98
N PHE A 18 21.41 -8.21 -2.19
CA PHE A 18 20.21 -7.38 -2.37
C PHE A 18 19.05 -8.10 -1.70
N SER A 19 18.69 -7.64 -0.50
CA SER A 19 17.46 -8.03 0.16
C SER A 19 16.33 -7.22 -0.46
N PHE A 20 15.52 -7.86 -1.29
CA PHE A 20 14.27 -7.27 -1.75
C PHE A 20 13.25 -7.42 -0.61
N ALA A 21 12.91 -6.31 0.03
CA ALA A 21 11.76 -6.23 0.93
C ALA A 21 10.51 -5.92 0.10
N CYS A 22 9.38 -6.51 0.48
CA CYS A 22 8.10 -6.10 -0.06
C CYS A 22 7.56 -4.98 0.82
N ASP A 23 7.55 -3.77 0.27
CA ASP A 23 6.85 -2.65 0.89
C ASP A 23 5.56 -2.37 0.11
N PRO A 24 4.42 -2.24 0.80
CA PRO A 24 3.17 -1.85 0.16
C PRO A 24 3.34 -0.47 -0.49
N ALA A 25 2.95 -0.33 -1.75
CA ALA A 25 2.92 0.97 -2.40
C ALA A 25 1.91 1.89 -1.68
N SER A 26 2.24 3.15 -1.46
CA SER A 26 1.28 4.11 -0.92
C SER A 26 0.21 4.42 -1.97
N LEU A 27 -1.04 4.57 -1.52
CA LEU A 27 -2.13 5.18 -2.29
C LEU A 27 -1.75 6.58 -2.76
N ASP A 28 -2.11 6.90 -4.00
CA ASP A 28 -1.97 8.25 -4.54
C ASP A 28 -3.14 9.13 -4.05
N TRP A 29 -3.02 9.60 -2.81
CA TRP A 29 -4.05 10.42 -2.17
C TRP A 29 -4.32 11.73 -2.90
N GLU A 30 -3.30 12.36 -3.49
CA GLU A 30 -3.47 13.58 -4.28
C GLU A 30 -4.36 13.32 -5.50
N LYS A 31 -4.07 12.24 -6.24
CA LYS A 31 -4.91 11.83 -7.37
C LYS A 31 -6.31 11.41 -6.91
N PHE A 32 -6.42 10.73 -5.78
CA PHE A 32 -7.71 10.30 -5.22
C PHE A 32 -8.60 11.49 -4.90
N HIS A 33 -8.09 12.47 -4.13
CA HIS A 33 -8.77 13.74 -3.84
C HIS A 33 -9.18 14.45 -5.12
N LYS A 34 -8.24 14.67 -6.04
CA LYS A 34 -8.51 15.35 -7.31
C LYS A 34 -9.61 14.67 -8.15
N THR A 35 -9.76 13.35 -8.01
CA THR A 35 -10.73 12.57 -8.79
C THR A 35 -12.10 12.53 -8.13
N TYR A 36 -12.15 12.46 -6.79
CA TYR A 36 -13.38 12.12 -6.07
C TYR A 36 -13.90 13.21 -5.12
N ASP A 37 -13.07 14.11 -4.59
CA ASP A 37 -13.54 15.31 -3.86
C ASP A 37 -13.96 16.37 -4.91
N LEU A 38 -15.21 16.27 -5.34
CA LEU A 38 -15.75 17.08 -6.44
C LEU A 38 -16.16 18.46 -5.97
N ASN A 39 -16.61 18.57 -4.71
CA ASN A 39 -17.01 19.83 -4.11
C ASN A 39 -15.81 20.59 -3.48
N LYS A 40 -14.64 19.96 -3.38
CA LYS A 40 -13.37 20.51 -2.87
C LYS A 40 -13.44 20.92 -1.41
N ASN A 41 -14.13 20.13 -0.59
CA ASN A 41 -14.28 20.39 0.84
C ASN A 41 -13.28 19.61 1.72
N ASN A 42 -12.32 18.89 1.12
CA ASN A 42 -11.35 18.01 1.76
C ASN A 42 -11.97 16.86 2.56
N THR A 43 -13.19 16.46 2.18
CA THR A 43 -13.87 15.27 2.70
C THR A 43 -14.52 14.55 1.52
N PHE A 44 -14.99 13.32 1.75
CA PHE A 44 -15.73 12.58 0.73
C PHE A 44 -17.14 12.31 1.22
N GLU A 45 -18.13 12.93 0.58
CA GLU A 45 -19.53 12.62 0.82
C GLU A 45 -19.92 11.29 0.14
N LEU A 46 -21.00 10.65 0.60
CA LEU A 46 -21.44 9.37 0.02
C LEU A 46 -21.64 9.44 -1.51
N ASN A 47 -22.22 10.55 -2.00
CA ASN A 47 -22.49 10.78 -3.43
C ASN A 47 -21.20 10.83 -4.30
N GLU A 48 -20.07 11.21 -3.72
CA GLU A 48 -18.74 11.23 -4.29
C GLU A 48 -18.13 9.84 -4.20
N PHE A 49 -18.19 9.23 -3.02
CA PHE A 49 -17.64 7.90 -2.76
C PHE A 49 -18.30 6.80 -3.59
N LEU A 50 -19.58 6.96 -3.96
CA LEU A 50 -20.28 6.06 -4.89
C LEU A 50 -19.60 5.95 -6.27
N LYS A 51 -18.73 6.89 -6.65
CA LYS A 51 -18.01 6.89 -7.93
C LYS A 51 -16.67 6.16 -7.85
N VAL A 52 -16.19 5.85 -6.65
CA VAL A 52 -14.90 5.18 -6.42
C VAL A 52 -14.95 3.77 -7.00
N LYS A 53 -13.98 3.46 -7.86
CA LYS A 53 -13.88 2.13 -8.51
C LYS A 53 -12.86 1.23 -7.84
N ASP A 54 -11.76 1.83 -7.40
CA ASP A 54 -10.57 1.21 -6.83
C ASP A 54 -9.79 2.27 -6.02
N PHE A 55 -8.66 1.85 -5.46
CA PHE A 55 -7.77 2.68 -4.66
C PHE A 55 -6.36 2.52 -5.23
N GLU A 56 -6.07 3.12 -6.38
CA GLU A 56 -4.78 2.92 -7.07
C GLU A 56 -3.56 3.09 -6.13
N PRO A 57 -2.61 2.14 -6.14
CA PRO A 57 -2.47 1.02 -7.09
C PRO A 57 -3.25 -0.25 -6.70
N TYR A 58 -4.01 -0.23 -5.61
CA TYR A 58 -4.76 -1.37 -5.12
C TYR A 58 -6.11 -1.53 -5.85
N PRO A 59 -6.52 -2.78 -6.13
CA PRO A 59 -7.88 -3.04 -6.53
C PRO A 59 -8.84 -2.73 -5.37
N TRP A 60 -10.15 -2.73 -5.69
CA TRP A 60 -11.20 -2.73 -4.67
C TRP A 60 -10.98 -3.88 -3.66
N PRO A 61 -11.28 -3.70 -2.35
CA PRO A 61 -11.16 -4.76 -1.35
C PRO A 61 -11.81 -6.07 -1.78
N ASP A 62 -11.17 -7.22 -1.51
CA ASP A 62 -11.70 -8.55 -1.87
C ASP A 62 -12.66 -9.14 -0.82
N ASP A 63 -12.81 -8.47 0.34
CA ASP A 63 -13.71 -8.92 1.39
C ASP A 63 -15.16 -8.99 0.86
N ARG A 64 -15.82 -10.13 1.14
CA ARG A 64 -17.20 -10.42 0.70
C ARG A 64 -18.19 -9.36 1.16
N GLN A 65 -17.97 -8.73 2.32
CA GLN A 65 -18.86 -7.68 2.81
C GLN A 65 -18.84 -6.44 1.93
N PHE A 66 -17.71 -6.15 1.27
CA PHE A 66 -17.57 -5.02 0.34
C PHE A 66 -17.76 -5.43 -1.12
N GLN A 67 -18.53 -6.47 -1.40
CA GLN A 67 -18.91 -6.86 -2.77
C GLN A 67 -20.39 -6.59 -3.05
N GLY A 68 -20.75 -6.64 -4.35
CA GLY A 68 -22.13 -6.50 -4.81
C GLY A 68 -22.52 -5.08 -5.23
N LYS A 69 -23.82 -4.86 -5.43
CA LYS A 69 -24.36 -3.59 -5.97
C LYS A 69 -24.20 -2.41 -5.00
N ASP A 70 -24.17 -2.69 -3.71
CA ASP A 70 -24.11 -1.71 -2.61
C ASP A 70 -22.71 -1.62 -1.98
N LYS A 71 -21.67 -2.15 -2.67
CA LYS A 71 -20.30 -2.22 -2.15
C LYS A 71 -19.76 -0.88 -1.65
N ASN A 72 -19.99 0.20 -2.39
CA ASN A 72 -19.51 1.54 -2.03
C ASN A 72 -20.19 2.05 -0.76
N ILE A 73 -21.51 1.84 -0.62
CA ILE A 73 -22.28 2.26 0.56
C ILE A 73 -21.79 1.50 1.80
N LYS A 74 -21.59 0.18 1.67
CA LYS A 74 -21.09 -0.64 2.79
C LYS A 74 -19.70 -0.22 3.24
N LEU A 75 -18.80 0.03 2.29
CA LEU A 75 -17.44 0.47 2.60
C LEU A 75 -17.43 1.88 3.18
N PHE A 76 -18.26 2.79 2.66
CA PHE A 76 -18.42 4.14 3.20
C PHE A 76 -18.84 4.08 4.67
N ASN A 77 -19.93 3.38 4.98
CA ASN A 77 -20.44 3.24 6.35
C ASN A 77 -19.46 2.53 7.29
N TYR A 78 -18.57 1.70 6.75
CA TYR A 78 -17.52 1.05 7.52
C TYR A 78 -16.39 2.02 7.90
N LEU A 79 -16.07 2.99 7.02
CA LEU A 79 -15.03 3.98 7.23
C LEU A 79 -15.51 5.20 8.01
N ASP A 80 -16.79 5.57 7.89
CA ASP A 80 -17.45 6.67 8.60
C ASP A 80 -17.65 6.32 10.09
N GLU A 81 -16.56 6.37 10.85
CA GLU A 81 -16.56 5.99 12.26
C GLU A 81 -17.37 6.95 13.12
N ASN A 82 -17.35 8.24 12.78
CA ASN A 82 -18.01 9.27 13.55
C ASN A 82 -19.50 9.46 13.16
N GLN A 83 -19.92 8.87 12.03
CA GLN A 83 -21.28 8.86 11.50
C GLN A 83 -21.82 10.25 11.10
N ASP A 84 -20.96 11.11 10.56
CA ASP A 84 -21.33 12.45 10.08
C ASP A 84 -21.56 12.54 8.58
N GLU A 85 -21.71 11.39 7.92
CA GLU A 85 -22.06 11.24 6.49
C GLU A 85 -20.99 11.79 5.52
N LYS A 86 -19.75 11.92 5.99
CA LYS A 86 -18.58 12.29 5.19
C LYS A 86 -17.33 11.56 5.71
N LEU A 87 -16.39 11.28 4.82
CA LEU A 87 -15.11 10.69 5.19
C LEU A 87 -14.03 11.76 5.20
N THR A 88 -13.36 11.91 6.35
CA THR A 88 -12.11 12.66 6.47
C THR A 88 -10.92 11.84 5.97
N ASP A 89 -9.76 12.48 5.81
CA ASP A 89 -8.50 11.79 5.49
C ASP A 89 -8.13 10.71 6.52
N ASP A 90 -8.38 10.99 7.80
CA ASP A 90 -8.12 10.07 8.91
C ASP A 90 -9.06 8.85 8.92
N GLU A 91 -10.25 8.98 8.34
CA GLU A 91 -11.19 7.88 8.17
C GLU A 91 -10.88 7.07 6.91
N ILE A 92 -10.69 7.74 5.77
CA ILE A 92 -10.47 7.06 4.50
C ILE A 92 -9.14 6.30 4.49
N ILE A 93 -8.11 6.75 5.21
CA ILE A 93 -6.83 6.04 5.31
C ILE A 93 -6.99 4.64 5.95
N LYS A 94 -8.06 4.40 6.72
CA LYS A 94 -8.35 3.09 7.31
C LYS A 94 -8.74 2.05 6.28
N ILE A 95 -8.88 2.43 5.00
CA ILE A 95 -9.02 1.51 3.88
C ILE A 95 -7.89 0.46 3.84
N TYR A 96 -6.67 0.80 4.28
CA TYR A 96 -5.56 -0.16 4.35
C TYR A 96 -5.84 -1.39 5.24
N ASN A 97 -6.81 -1.30 6.16
CA ASN A 97 -7.21 -2.44 6.98
C ASN A 97 -7.97 -3.53 6.19
N VAL A 98 -8.53 -3.17 5.04
CA VAL A 98 -9.37 -4.05 4.22
C VAL A 98 -8.82 -4.26 2.81
N LEU A 99 -7.83 -3.47 2.40
CA LEU A 99 -7.12 -3.70 1.14
C LEU A 99 -6.32 -5.00 1.19
N PRO A 100 -6.20 -5.70 0.04
CA PRO A 100 -5.40 -6.91 -0.03
C PRO A 100 -3.94 -6.59 0.33
N ASN A 101 -3.34 -7.41 1.20
CA ASN A 101 -1.92 -7.29 1.52
C ASN A 101 -1.09 -7.58 0.24
N PRO A 102 -0.38 -6.58 -0.31
CA PRO A 102 0.35 -6.74 -1.57
C PRO A 102 1.54 -7.72 -1.43
N CYS A 103 1.96 -7.99 -0.20
CA CYS A 103 3.07 -8.87 0.14
C CYS A 103 2.63 -10.27 0.55
N ALA A 104 1.33 -10.59 0.51
CA ALA A 104 0.81 -11.90 0.94
C ALA A 104 1.44 -13.08 0.19
N ASN A 105 1.89 -12.87 -1.05
CA ASN A 105 2.55 -13.89 -1.88
C ASN A 105 4.05 -13.64 -2.03
N TRP A 106 4.64 -12.76 -1.21
CA TRP A 106 6.08 -12.53 -1.26
C TRP A 106 6.82 -13.81 -0.81
N PRO A 107 7.90 -14.22 -1.50
CA PRO A 107 8.59 -15.45 -1.15
C PRO A 107 9.18 -15.40 0.27
N ASP A 108 8.57 -16.14 1.20
CA ASP A 108 9.02 -16.27 2.60
C ASP A 108 10.37 -16.98 2.76
N LYS A 109 10.89 -17.62 1.70
CA LYS A 109 12.11 -18.42 1.78
C LYS A 109 13.06 -18.08 0.65
N ALA A 110 14.25 -17.65 1.06
CA ALA A 110 15.40 -17.52 0.20
C ALA A 110 15.62 -18.85 -0.57
N TRP A 111 15.66 -18.74 -1.89
CA TRP A 111 15.79 -19.76 -2.93
C TRP A 111 17.01 -20.69 -2.82
N TRP A 112 17.84 -20.54 -1.79
CA TRP A 112 19.08 -21.28 -1.59
C TRP A 112 18.93 -22.61 -0.84
N LYS A 113 17.72 -23.00 -0.43
CA LYS A 113 17.49 -24.26 0.33
C LYS A 113 17.39 -25.54 -0.53
N PHE A 114 17.79 -25.50 -1.81
CA PHE A 114 17.65 -26.64 -2.74
C PHE A 114 18.93 -27.10 -3.43
N TRP A 115 20.12 -26.86 -2.86
CA TRP A 115 21.36 -27.58 -3.23
C TRP A 115 22.22 -27.83 -1.98
#